data_AF-G7WGL5-F1
#
_entry.id   AF-G7WGL5-F1
#
_cell.length_a   1.000
_cell.length_b   1.000
_cell.length_c   1.000
_cell.angle_alpha   90.00
_cell.angle_beta   90.00
_cell.angle_gamma   90.00
#
_symmetry.space_group_name_H-M   'P 1'
#
loop_
_entity.id
_entity.type
_entity.pdbx_description
1 polymer ?
#
loop_
_entity_poly.entity_id
_entity_poly.type
_entity_poly.pdbx_seq_one_letter_code
_entity_poly.pdbx_strand_id
1 'polypeptide(L)'
;MNTIFSKQKLVTGVLLLAIIVLLEWVLHHFKLPTWPVFMVMVFIFMSHQDNKEIPKILVGGGFGIFNIVLIKYWMGLTAASFGTWESSIAYVCLFVFSIVLFMDVLPIVFNNYAFMYFLVTAVAASLPKPNPMLWIGCELIGGAAVVILIMGLTKAVAAIMGAPAESHDIKQ
;
A
#
# COMPACT_ATOMS: atom_id res chain seq x y z
N MET A 1 20.77 -16.61 22.00
CA MET A 1 19.32 -16.53 22.28
C MET A 1 18.83 -15.11 22.62
N ASN A 2 19.60 -14.26 23.30
CA ASN A 2 19.21 -12.89 23.69
C ASN A 2 18.97 -11.89 22.53
N THR A 3 19.44 -12.17 21.31
CA THR A 3 19.27 -11.29 20.14
C THR A 3 17.92 -11.44 19.42
N ILE A 4 17.25 -12.58 19.60
CA ILE A 4 15.95 -12.88 18.96
C ILE A 4 14.79 -12.40 19.85
N PHE A 5 14.87 -12.66 21.17
CA PHE A 5 13.83 -12.33 22.15
C PHE A 5 14.13 -11.06 22.97
N SER A 6 14.52 -9.98 22.31
CA SER A 6 14.61 -8.69 23.02
C SER A 6 13.21 -8.22 23.44
N LYS A 7 13.07 -7.63 24.63
CA LYS A 7 11.81 -7.05 25.12
C LYS A 7 11.14 -6.13 24.09
N GLN A 8 11.92 -5.28 23.41
CA GLN A 8 11.42 -4.37 22.37
C GLN A 8 10.78 -5.13 21.19
N LYS A 9 11.47 -6.13 20.63
CA LYS A 9 10.94 -6.95 19.52
C LYS A 9 9.66 -7.70 19.94
N LEU A 10 9.62 -8.23 21.16
CA LEU A 10 8.44 -8.91 21.69
C LEU A 10 7.24 -7.96 21.84
N VAL A 11 7.43 -6.82 22.48
CA VAL A 11 6.36 -5.81 22.67
C VAL A 11 5.86 -5.31 21.31
N THR A 12 6.78 -4.98 20.39
CA THR A 12 6.43 -4.54 19.03
C THR A 12 5.63 -5.61 18.29
N GLY A 13 6.08 -6.87 18.33
CA GLY A 13 5.40 -7.98 17.68
C GLY A 13 3.99 -8.22 18.23
N VAL A 14 3.82 -8.23 19.55
CA VAL A 14 2.50 -8.43 20.19
C VAL A 14 1.53 -7.30 19.84
N LEU A 15 1.97 -6.05 19.92
CA LEU A 15 1.12 -4.90 19.59
C LEU A 15 0.78 -4.86 18.09
N LEU A 16 1.73 -5.20 17.21
CA LEU A 16 1.48 -5.30 15.78
C LEU A 16 0.45 -6.40 15.47
N LEU A 17 0.56 -7.57 16.09
CA LEU A 17 -0.44 -8.64 15.93
C LEU A 17 -1.83 -8.20 16.42
N ALA A 18 -1.90 -7.47 17.54
CA ALA A 18 -3.16 -6.92 18.02
C ALA A 18 -3.77 -5.93 17.01
N ILE A 19 -2.97 -5.07 16.38
CA ILE A 19 -3.40 -4.17 15.31
C ILE A 19 -3.93 -4.97 14.11
N ILE A 20 -3.21 -6.01 13.67
CA ILE A 20 -3.62 -6.85 12.54
C ILE A 20 -4.97 -7.52 12.83
N VAL A 21 -5.14 -8.12 14.01
CA VAL A 21 -6.41 -8.77 14.41
C VAL A 21 -7.56 -7.76 14.46
N LEU A 22 -7.31 -6.56 15.03
CA LEU A 22 -8.31 -5.50 15.08
C LEU A 22 -8.74 -5.06 13.67
N LEU A 23 -7.78 -4.81 12.78
CA LEU A 23 -8.03 -4.41 11.40
C LEU A 23 -8.81 -5.49 10.64
N GLU A 24 -8.39 -6.74 10.73
CA GLU A 24 -9.08 -7.87 10.10
C GLU A 24 -10.53 -7.96 10.60
N TRP A 25 -10.75 -7.84 11.91
CA TRP A 25 -12.10 -7.90 12.47
C TRP A 25 -12.98 -6.75 11.97
N VAL A 26 -12.48 -5.52 11.97
CA VAL A 26 -13.22 -4.36 11.46
C VAL A 26 -13.54 -4.54 9.98
N LEU A 27 -12.56 -4.85 9.15
CA LEU A 27 -12.76 -5.00 7.70
C LEU A 27 -13.69 -6.17 7.39
N HIS A 28 -13.56 -7.30 8.09
CA HIS A 28 -14.46 -8.44 7.96
C HIS A 28 -15.89 -8.11 8.38
N HIS A 29 -16.08 -7.39 9.49
CA HIS A 29 -17.41 -6.95 9.94
C HIS A 29 -18.12 -6.10 8.89
N PHE A 30 -17.41 -5.19 8.23
CA PHE A 30 -17.93 -4.36 7.14
C PHE A 30 -17.89 -5.02 5.76
N LYS A 31 -17.43 -6.28 5.65
CA LYS A 31 -17.27 -7.04 4.39
C LYS A 31 -16.40 -6.31 3.37
N LEU A 32 -15.39 -5.58 3.85
CA LEU A 32 -14.44 -4.85 3.03
C LEU A 32 -13.25 -5.74 2.64
N PRO A 33 -12.71 -5.59 1.42
CA PRO A 33 -11.51 -6.31 1.01
C PRO A 33 -10.32 -5.85 1.85
N THR A 34 -9.61 -6.82 2.43
CA THR A 34 -8.55 -6.56 3.40
C THR A 34 -7.20 -6.30 2.74
N TRP A 35 -6.94 -6.94 1.60
CA TRP A 35 -5.66 -6.88 0.91
C TRP A 35 -5.15 -5.45 0.59
N PRO A 36 -5.98 -4.47 0.16
CA PRO A 36 -5.48 -3.13 -0.17
C PRO A 36 -4.94 -2.41 1.07
N VAL A 37 -5.57 -2.64 2.22
CA VAL A 37 -5.20 -2.06 3.51
C VAL A 37 -3.91 -2.69 4.03
N PHE A 38 -3.79 -4.01 3.95
CA PHE A 38 -2.56 -4.71 4.36
C PHE A 38 -1.37 -4.41 3.47
N MET A 39 -1.57 -4.15 2.17
CA MET A 39 -0.50 -3.72 1.28
C MET A 39 0.13 -2.40 1.76
N VAL A 40 -0.65 -1.43 2.25
CA VAL A 40 -0.12 -0.21 2.85
C VAL A 40 0.76 -0.51 4.07
N MET A 41 0.30 -1.41 4.96
CA MET A 41 1.09 -1.87 6.11
C MET A 41 2.43 -2.48 5.68
N VAL A 42 2.40 -3.37 4.69
CA VAL A 42 3.61 -4.01 4.14
C VAL A 42 4.57 -2.97 3.57
N PHE A 43 4.08 -1.98 2.82
CA PHE A 43 4.93 -0.95 2.22
C PHE A 43 5.51 0.04 3.23
N ILE A 44 4.78 0.34 4.30
CA ILE A 44 5.32 1.13 5.41
C ILE A 44 6.48 0.39 6.07
N PHE A 45 6.37 -0.92 6.29
CA PHE A 45 7.51 -1.69 6.82
C PHE A 45 8.65 -1.83 5.82
N MET A 46 8.35 -2.03 4.54
CA MET A 46 9.37 -2.12 3.48
C MET A 46 10.16 -0.81 3.32
N SER A 47 9.51 0.34 3.50
CA SER A 47 10.14 1.66 3.52
C SER A 47 10.78 2.01 4.86
N HIS A 48 10.92 1.04 5.77
CA HIS A 48 11.48 1.23 7.11
C HIS A 48 10.77 2.35 7.90
N GLN A 49 9.46 2.51 7.68
CA GLN A 49 8.61 3.53 8.28
C GLN A 49 9.05 4.98 7.95
N ASP A 50 9.63 5.21 6.75
CA ASP A 50 9.90 6.56 6.29
C ASP A 50 8.60 7.31 5.97
N ASN A 51 8.30 8.33 6.79
CA ASN A 51 7.10 9.14 6.63
C ASN A 51 7.03 9.87 5.28
N LYS A 52 8.16 10.09 4.61
CA LYS A 52 8.21 10.72 3.28
C LYS A 52 7.67 9.81 2.18
N GLU A 53 7.64 8.50 2.41
CA GLU A 53 7.13 7.52 1.45
C GLU A 53 5.61 7.34 1.55
N ILE A 54 4.98 7.73 2.67
CA ILE A 54 3.52 7.57 2.88
C ILE A 54 2.68 8.14 1.73
N PRO A 55 2.91 9.37 1.23
CA PRO A 55 2.13 9.89 0.11
C PRO A 55 2.30 9.05 -1.16
N LYS A 56 3.52 8.55 -1.42
CA LYS A 56 3.80 7.71 -2.59
C LYS A 56 3.14 6.34 -2.47
N ILE A 57 3.07 5.78 -1.26
CA ILE A 57 2.39 4.51 -0.97
C ILE A 57 0.88 4.65 -1.24
N LEU A 58 0.22 5.67 -0.66
CA LEU A 58 -1.23 5.83 -0.76
C LEU A 58 -1.69 6.33 -2.13
N VAL A 59 -1.06 7.38 -2.65
CA VAL A 59 -1.49 7.96 -3.94
C VAL A 59 -0.99 7.10 -5.10
N GLY A 60 0.26 6.64 -5.03
CA GLY A 60 0.82 5.73 -6.03
C GLY A 60 0.08 4.41 -6.03
N GLY A 61 -0.22 3.84 -4.86
CA GLY A 61 -1.01 2.62 -4.77
C GLY A 61 -2.41 2.78 -5.37
N GLY A 62 -3.12 3.84 -5.01
CA GLY A 62 -4.44 4.14 -5.57
C GLY A 62 -4.39 4.31 -7.09
N PHE A 63 -3.35 4.97 -7.61
CA PHE A 63 -3.11 5.07 -9.04
C PHE A 63 -2.79 3.70 -9.68
N GLY A 64 -2.01 2.86 -9.00
CA GLY A 64 -1.74 1.47 -9.40
C GLY A 64 -3.02 0.64 -9.53
N ILE A 65 -3.92 0.73 -8.55
CA ILE A 65 -5.24 0.08 -8.63
C ILE A 65 -6.05 0.67 -9.79
N PHE A 66 -6.06 2.00 -9.94
CA PHE A 66 -6.80 2.68 -11.01
C PHE A 66 -6.35 2.25 -12.42
N ASN A 67 -5.09 1.86 -12.59
CA ASN A 67 -4.58 1.37 -13.88
C ASN A 67 -5.29 0.09 -14.38
N ILE A 68 -5.93 -0.70 -13.51
CA ILE A 68 -6.76 -1.83 -13.97
C ILE A 68 -8.04 -1.39 -14.69
N VAL A 69 -8.50 -0.16 -14.42
CA VAL A 69 -9.64 0.43 -15.11
C VAL A 69 -9.20 0.98 -16.45
N LEU A 70 -8.06 1.69 -16.47
CA LEU A 70 -7.48 2.24 -17.69
C LEU A 70 -7.11 1.16 -18.72
N ILE A 71 -6.51 0.04 -18.29
CA ILE A 71 -6.20 -1.07 -19.21
C ILE A 71 -7.45 -1.64 -19.87
N LYS A 72 -8.61 -1.66 -19.21
CA LYS A 72 -9.87 -2.12 -19.83
C LYS A 72 -10.29 -1.22 -20.98
N TYR A 73 -10.20 0.10 -20.80
CA TYR A 73 -10.49 1.06 -21.86
C TYR A 73 -9.49 0.96 -23.00
N TRP A 74 -8.19 0.86 -22.67
CA TRP A 74 -7.14 0.62 -23.66
C TRP A 74 -7.45 -0.62 -24.50
N MET A 75 -7.69 -1.76 -23.86
CA MET A 75 -8.02 -3.01 -24.55
C MET A 75 -9.28 -2.90 -25.40
N GLY A 76 -10.29 -2.15 -24.97
CA GLY A 76 -11.48 -1.89 -25.79
C GLY A 76 -11.19 -1.14 -27.10
N LEU A 77 -10.11 -0.35 -27.14
CA LEU A 77 -9.69 0.41 -28.32
C LEU A 77 -8.68 -0.35 -29.19
N THR A 78 -7.79 -1.13 -28.58
CA THR A 78 -6.63 -1.71 -29.28
C THR A 78 -6.71 -3.22 -29.52
N ALA A 79 -7.50 -3.97 -28.74
CA ALA A 79 -7.53 -5.42 -28.84
C ALA A 79 -8.08 -5.92 -30.18
N ALA A 80 -8.98 -5.17 -30.83
CA ALA A 80 -9.52 -5.54 -32.15
C ALA A 80 -8.45 -5.49 -33.26
N SER A 81 -7.43 -4.65 -33.11
CA SER A 81 -6.36 -4.49 -34.10
C SER A 81 -5.14 -5.36 -33.80
N PHE A 82 -4.78 -5.53 -32.52
CA PHE A 82 -3.54 -6.20 -32.11
C PHE A 82 -3.74 -7.61 -31.56
N GLY A 83 -4.95 -7.95 -31.10
CA GLY A 83 -5.18 -9.12 -30.25
C GLY A 83 -5.17 -8.75 -28.76
N THR A 84 -5.91 -9.54 -27.96
CA THR A 84 -6.10 -9.29 -26.52
C THR A 84 -4.79 -9.37 -25.74
N TRP A 85 -3.93 -10.33 -26.08
CA TRP A 85 -2.68 -10.57 -25.37
C TRP A 85 -1.68 -9.46 -25.66
N GLU A 86 -1.43 -9.18 -26.93
CA GLU A 86 -0.54 -8.14 -27.43
C GLU A 86 -0.95 -6.76 -26.91
N SER A 87 -2.25 -6.47 -26.93
CA SER A 87 -2.82 -5.24 -26.39
C SER A 87 -2.55 -5.08 -24.89
N SER A 88 -2.62 -6.17 -24.11
CA SER A 88 -2.38 -6.12 -22.67
C SER A 88 -0.90 -5.90 -22.35
N ILE A 89 0.01 -6.62 -23.03
CA ILE A 89 1.46 -6.39 -22.91
C ILE A 89 1.82 -4.96 -23.29
N ALA A 90 1.30 -4.45 -24.41
CA ALA A 90 1.56 -3.09 -24.86
C ALA A 90 1.20 -2.05 -23.78
N TYR A 91 0.06 -2.22 -23.11
CA TYR A 91 -0.32 -1.36 -21.99
C TYR A 91 0.64 -1.46 -20.81
N VAL A 92 1.01 -2.69 -20.41
CA VAL A 92 1.93 -2.91 -19.29
C VAL A 92 3.29 -2.26 -19.59
N CYS A 93 3.80 -2.43 -20.80
CA CYS A 93 5.03 -1.78 -21.25
C CYS A 93 4.92 -0.26 -21.19
N LEU A 94 3.81 0.31 -21.69
CA LEU A 94 3.56 1.76 -21.64
C LEU A 94 3.50 2.26 -20.19
N PHE A 95 2.83 1.55 -19.31
CA PHE A 95 2.68 1.93 -17.90
C PHE A 95 4.02 1.88 -17.16
N VAL A 96 4.78 0.79 -17.29
CA VAL A 96 6.11 0.66 -16.67
C VAL A 96 7.07 1.70 -17.24
N PHE A 97 7.06 1.93 -18.55
CA PHE A 97 7.84 2.98 -19.18
C PHE A 97 7.48 4.37 -18.65
N SER A 98 6.18 4.64 -18.47
CA SER A 98 5.71 5.89 -17.86
C SER A 98 6.21 6.06 -16.42
N ILE A 99 6.26 4.98 -15.64
CA ILE A 99 6.84 5.04 -14.29
C ILE A 99 8.31 5.47 -14.38
N VAL A 100 9.10 4.83 -15.23
CA VAL A 100 10.53 5.16 -15.39
C VAL A 100 10.73 6.62 -15.86
N LEU A 101 9.91 7.10 -16.79
CA LEU A 101 10.04 8.46 -17.31
C LEU A 101 9.62 9.54 -16.30
N PHE A 102 8.56 9.30 -15.52
CA PHE A 102 7.93 10.33 -14.71
C PHE A 102 8.22 10.21 -13.20
N MET A 103 8.87 9.15 -12.74
CA MET A 103 9.11 8.95 -11.30
C MET A 103 9.94 10.07 -10.66
N ASP A 104 10.82 10.75 -11.40
CA ASP A 104 11.60 11.86 -10.85
C ASP A 104 10.82 13.20 -10.83
N VAL A 105 9.79 13.32 -11.68
CA VAL A 105 8.99 14.55 -11.83
C VAL A 105 7.72 14.50 -10.99
N LEU A 106 7.05 13.34 -10.96
CA LEU A 106 5.81 13.11 -10.21
C LEU A 106 5.87 11.79 -9.42
N PRO A 107 6.81 11.65 -8.46
CA PRO A 107 7.05 10.42 -7.70
C PRO A 107 5.86 9.98 -6.85
N ILE A 108 4.94 10.89 -6.53
CA ILE A 108 3.74 10.58 -5.75
C ILE A 108 2.75 9.70 -6.52
N VAL A 109 2.76 9.77 -7.85
CA VAL A 109 1.89 8.99 -8.74
C VAL A 109 2.68 7.86 -9.41
N PHE A 110 3.83 8.18 -10.00
CA PHE A 110 4.66 7.25 -10.75
C PHE A 110 5.78 6.73 -9.85
N ASN A 111 5.58 5.53 -9.30
CA ASN A 111 6.57 4.89 -8.41
C ASN A 111 6.39 3.37 -8.36
N ASN A 112 7.27 2.70 -7.63
CA ASN A 112 7.25 1.25 -7.48
C ASN A 112 6.01 0.73 -6.74
N TYR A 113 5.43 1.50 -5.82
CA TYR A 113 4.18 1.12 -5.15
C TYR A 113 3.01 1.07 -6.14
N ALA A 114 2.93 2.02 -7.08
CA ALA A 114 1.95 2.00 -8.15
C ALA A 114 2.05 0.74 -9.00
N PHE A 115 3.27 0.33 -9.37
CA PHE A 115 3.47 -0.92 -10.11
C PHE A 115 3.05 -2.14 -9.29
N MET A 116 3.45 -2.20 -8.01
CA MET A 116 3.09 -3.33 -7.14
C MET A 116 1.58 -3.45 -6.92
N TYR A 117 0.88 -2.33 -6.69
CA TYR A 117 -0.58 -2.33 -6.58
C TYR A 117 -1.24 -2.74 -7.89
N PHE A 118 -0.74 -2.29 -9.04
CA PHE A 118 -1.26 -2.72 -10.33
C PHE A 118 -1.14 -4.24 -10.53
N LEU A 119 0.02 -4.85 -10.18
CA LEU A 119 0.20 -6.30 -10.27
C LEU A 119 -0.77 -7.07 -9.37
N VAL A 120 -0.87 -6.70 -8.09
CA VAL A 120 -1.78 -7.36 -7.16
C VAL A 120 -3.24 -7.16 -7.59
N THR A 121 -3.58 -5.97 -8.08
CA THR A 121 -4.91 -5.67 -8.62
C THR A 121 -5.22 -6.51 -9.85
N ALA A 122 -4.27 -6.73 -10.75
CA ALA A 122 -4.45 -7.57 -11.92
C ALA A 122 -4.79 -9.02 -11.52
N VAL A 123 -4.10 -9.55 -10.49
CA VAL A 123 -4.42 -10.86 -9.92
C VAL A 123 -5.79 -10.84 -9.25
N ALA A 124 -6.08 -9.87 -8.39
CA ALA A 124 -7.36 -9.75 -7.71
C ALA A 124 -8.54 -9.55 -8.68
N ALA A 125 -8.31 -8.90 -9.82
CA ALA A 125 -9.32 -8.67 -10.85
C ALA A 125 -9.75 -9.96 -11.59
N SER A 126 -8.97 -11.04 -11.47
CA SER A 126 -9.36 -12.36 -11.96
C SER A 126 -10.39 -13.06 -11.07
N LEU A 127 -10.61 -12.57 -9.84
CA LEU A 127 -11.61 -13.11 -8.92
C LEU A 127 -13.02 -12.62 -9.26
N PRO A 128 -14.08 -13.33 -8.82
CA PRO A 128 -15.45 -12.90 -9.06
C PRO A 128 -15.76 -11.52 -8.50
N LYS A 129 -16.53 -10.73 -9.26
CA LYS A 129 -17.04 -9.39 -8.88
C LYS A 129 -15.94 -8.40 -8.46
N PRO A 130 -14.93 -8.14 -9.31
CA PRO A 130 -13.89 -7.19 -8.98
C PRO A 130 -14.46 -5.77 -8.87
N ASN A 131 -14.05 -5.04 -7.82
CA ASN A 131 -14.48 -3.66 -7.60
C ASN A 131 -13.27 -2.75 -7.30
N PRO A 132 -12.56 -2.29 -8.33
CA PRO A 132 -11.36 -1.47 -8.16
C PRO A 132 -11.62 -0.16 -7.41
N MET A 133 -12.80 0.44 -7.57
CA MET A 133 -13.15 1.68 -6.88
C MET A 133 -13.28 1.48 -5.37
N LEU A 134 -13.88 0.37 -4.96
CA LEU A 134 -13.91 -0.02 -3.55
C LEU A 134 -12.50 -0.28 -3.02
N TRP A 135 -11.62 -0.91 -3.82
CA TRP A 135 -10.25 -1.20 -3.42
C TRP A 135 -9.44 0.07 -3.19
N ILE A 136 -9.56 1.06 -4.08
CA ILE A 136 -8.97 2.39 -3.90
C ILE A 136 -9.50 3.04 -2.61
N GLY A 137 -10.80 2.98 -2.35
CA GLY A 137 -11.39 3.53 -1.13
C GLY A 137 -10.84 2.85 0.13
N CYS A 138 -10.77 1.51 0.13
CA CYS A 138 -10.19 0.74 1.22
C CYS A 138 -8.71 1.08 1.42
N GLU A 139 -7.93 1.17 0.36
CA GLU A 139 -6.52 1.54 0.41
C GLU A 139 -6.32 2.95 0.99
N LEU A 140 -6.99 3.96 0.45
CA LEU A 140 -6.78 5.35 0.86
C LEU A 140 -7.25 5.58 2.29
N ILE A 141 -8.46 5.14 2.64
CA ILE A 141 -9.07 5.40 3.95
C ILE A 141 -8.53 4.41 4.99
N GLY A 142 -8.61 3.11 4.69
CA GLY A 142 -8.12 2.06 5.58
C GLY A 142 -6.60 2.08 5.72
N GLY A 143 -5.87 2.36 4.63
CA GLY A 143 -4.42 2.54 4.67
C GLY A 143 -3.99 3.78 5.44
N ALA A 144 -4.70 4.91 5.32
CA ALA A 144 -4.43 6.07 6.18
C ALA A 144 -4.65 5.75 7.67
N ALA A 145 -5.69 4.98 8.00
CA ALA A 145 -5.89 4.49 9.37
C ALA A 145 -4.73 3.58 9.82
N VAL A 146 -4.24 2.70 8.95
CA VAL A 146 -3.05 1.86 9.21
C VAL A 146 -1.81 2.71 9.48
N VAL A 147 -1.56 3.76 8.68
CA VAL A 147 -0.45 4.70 8.90
C VAL A 147 -0.51 5.25 10.32
N ILE A 148 -1.68 5.76 10.74
CA ILE A 148 -1.88 6.32 12.07
C ILE A 148 -1.61 5.27 13.16
N LEU A 149 -2.10 4.04 12.98
CA LEU A 149 -1.90 2.94 13.92
C LEU A 149 -0.42 2.55 14.05
N ILE A 150 0.33 2.50 12.94
CA ILE A 150 1.77 2.18 12.95
C ILE A 150 2.57 3.32 13.61
N MET A 151 2.24 4.58 13.33
CA MET A 151 2.86 5.71 14.04
C MET A 151 2.54 5.66 15.53
N GLY A 152 1.31 5.32 15.92
CA GLY A 152 0.92 5.12 17.31
C GLY A 152 1.64 3.96 17.98
N LEU A 153 1.89 2.87 17.24
CA LEU A 153 2.65 1.71 17.70
C LEU A 153 4.06 2.10 18.16
N THR A 154 4.79 2.91 17.36
CA THR A 154 6.14 3.35 17.74
C THR A 154 6.16 4.12 19.06
N LYS A 155 5.19 5.04 19.24
CA LYS A 155 5.02 5.81 20.48
C LYS A 155 4.64 4.93 21.67
N ALA A 156 3.73 3.98 21.48
CA ALA A 156 3.32 3.04 22.51
C ALA A 156 4.49 2.16 22.96
N VAL A 157 5.29 1.65 22.02
CA VAL A 157 6.51 0.87 22.34
C VAL A 157 7.50 1.72 23.13
N ALA A 158 7.76 2.97 22.72
CA ALA A 158 8.67 3.86 23.45
C ALA A 158 8.22 4.09 24.91
N ALA A 159 6.93 4.35 25.12
CA ALA A 159 6.33 4.53 26.44
C ALA A 159 6.46 3.27 27.33
N ILE A 160 6.17 2.08 26.79
CA ILE A 160 6.28 0.80 27.51
C ILE A 160 7.75 0.46 27.84
N MET A 161 8.67 0.87 26.97
CA MET A 161 10.10 0.66 27.16
C MET A 161 10.75 1.66 28.12
N GLY A 162 10.01 2.69 28.56
CA GLY A 162 10.53 3.75 29.44
C GLY A 162 11.56 4.64 28.74
N ALA A 163 11.56 4.68 27.41
CA ALA A 163 12.39 5.60 26.66
C ALA A 163 11.73 6.99 26.68
N PRO A 164 12.49 8.09 26.88
CA PRO A 164 11.93 9.43 26.73
C PRO A 164 11.40 9.58 25.32
N ALA A 165 10.17 10.07 25.17
CA ALA A 165 9.64 10.48 23.87
C ALA A 165 10.62 11.50 23.27
N GLU A 166 11.10 11.28 22.04
CA GLU A 166 11.91 12.28 21.35
C GLU A 166 11.16 13.61 21.39
N SER A 167 11.74 14.61 22.07
CA SER A 167 11.31 15.99 21.90
C SER A 167 11.65 16.35 20.47
N HIS A 168 10.63 16.56 19.64
CA HIS A 168 10.80 17.34 18.42
C HIS A 168 11.05 18.79 18.84
N ASP A 169 12.25 19.07 19.33
CA ASP A 169 12.76 20.43 19.43
C ASP A 169 12.88 20.96 18.00
N ILE A 170 11.90 21.79 17.63
CA ILE A 170 11.93 22.62 16.44
C ILE A 170 13.16 23.52 16.60
N LYS A 171 14.25 23.18 15.90
CA LYS A 171 15.31 24.17 15.66
C LYS A 171 14.69 25.27 14.80
N GLN A 172 14.56 26.45 15.42
CA GLN A 172 14.24 27.71 14.76
C GLN A 172 15.29 28.07 13.71
#